data_AF-A0A819TG64-F1
#
_entry.id   AF-A0A819TG64-F1
#
_cell.length_a   1.000
_cell.length_b   1.000
_cell.length_c   1.000
_cell.angle_alpha   90.00
_cell.angle_beta   90.00
_cell.angle_gamma   90.00
#
_symmetry.space_group_name_H-M   'P 1'
#
loop_
_entity.id
_entity.type
_entity.pdbx_description
1 polymer ?
#
loop_
_entity_poly.entity_id
_entity_poly.type
_entity_poly.pdbx_seq_one_letter_code
_entity_poly.pdbx_strand_id
1 'polypeptide(L)'
;MANQSEITLAWLDANIDNEENKITYNKLCEEFGDCMQFLSQSDFSRFRGRIMHSSRRLILIVSGKIGENLVPDIHEKSNILSIYVYCSWKEKHEEWSQGYSKVKVVTTVDDLISNIKSDYNSYGN
;
A
#
# COMPACT_ATOMS: atom_id res chain seq x y z
N MET A 1 20.49 -7.76 -4.85
CA MET A 1 20.32 -6.42 -5.42
C MET A 1 18.99 -6.37 -6.13
N ALA A 2 17.89 -6.31 -5.38
CA ALA A 2 16.62 -5.98 -6.00
C ALA A 2 16.74 -4.53 -6.44
N ASN A 3 16.81 -4.29 -7.74
CA ASN A 3 16.79 -2.93 -8.24
C ASN A 3 15.51 -2.27 -7.71
N GLN A 4 15.62 -1.06 -7.15
CA GLN A 4 14.46 -0.26 -6.72
C GLN A 4 13.40 -0.10 -7.85
N SER A 5 13.78 -0.41 -9.10
CA SER A 5 12.93 -0.56 -10.30
C SER A 5 11.85 -1.65 -10.25
N GLU A 6 11.85 -2.52 -9.24
CA GLU A 6 10.92 -3.66 -9.14
C GLU A 6 9.84 -3.51 -8.07
N ILE A 7 9.89 -2.47 -7.22
CA ILE A 7 8.87 -2.21 -6.21
C ILE A 7 7.92 -1.13 -6.72
N THR A 8 6.65 -1.48 -6.92
CA THR A 8 5.59 -0.53 -7.24
C THR A 8 4.83 -0.17 -5.96
N LEU A 9 4.61 1.12 -5.74
CA LEU A 9 3.72 1.62 -4.70
C LEU A 9 2.30 1.73 -5.27
N ALA A 10 1.35 1.00 -4.70
CA ALA A 10 -0.05 1.08 -5.11
C ALA A 10 -0.90 1.69 -4.01
N TRP A 11 -1.80 2.61 -4.35
CA TRP A 11 -2.83 3.12 -3.44
C TRP A 11 -4.22 2.77 -3.95
N LEU A 12 -4.95 1.98 -3.17
CA LEU A 12 -6.35 1.66 -3.40
C LEU A 12 -7.25 2.43 -2.43
N ASP A 13 -7.95 3.45 -2.95
CA ASP A 13 -8.91 4.24 -2.19
C ASP A 13 -10.03 4.74 -3.10
N ALA A 14 -11.29 4.54 -2.70
CA ALA A 14 -12.45 5.02 -3.43
C ALA A 14 -12.53 6.56 -3.48
N ASN A 15 -11.86 7.25 -2.56
CA ASN A 15 -11.82 8.70 -2.43
C ASN A 15 -10.42 9.27 -2.74
N ILE A 16 -9.60 8.57 -3.55
CA ILE A 16 -8.25 9.07 -3.90
C ILE A 16 -8.29 10.46 -4.55
N ASP A 17 -9.42 10.81 -5.17
CA ASP A 17 -9.65 12.09 -5.83
C ASP A 17 -9.91 13.28 -4.89
N ASN A 18 -10.04 13.05 -3.59
CA ASN A 18 -10.09 14.12 -2.59
C ASN A 18 -8.77 14.91 -2.60
N GLU A 19 -8.84 16.22 -2.38
CA GLU A 19 -7.68 17.12 -2.36
C GLU A 19 -6.56 16.67 -1.41
N GLU A 20 -6.89 16.24 -0.19
CA GLU A 20 -5.92 15.77 0.80
C GLU A 20 -5.22 14.47 0.36
N ASN A 21 -6.00 13.55 -0.22
CA ASN A 21 -5.47 12.30 -0.77
C ASN A 21 -4.60 12.56 -2.01
N LYS A 22 -4.98 13.51 -2.88
CA LYS A 22 -4.17 13.95 -4.02
C LYS A 22 -2.83 14.54 -3.59
N ILE A 23 -2.83 15.43 -2.59
CA ILE A 23 -1.60 16.00 -2.04
C ILE A 23 -0.71 14.89 -1.47
N THR A 24 -1.29 13.96 -0.72
CA THR A 24 -0.56 12.83 -0.14
C THR A 24 0.02 11.91 -1.22
N TYR A 25 -0.77 11.58 -2.24
CA TYR A 25 -0.35 10.75 -3.36
C TYR A 25 0.82 11.40 -4.11
N ASN A 26 0.73 12.69 -4.42
CA ASN A 26 1.81 13.41 -5.09
C ASN A 26 3.12 13.34 -4.29
N LYS A 27 3.08 13.56 -2.97
CA LYS A 27 4.26 13.43 -2.11
C LYS A 27 4.86 12.02 -2.15
N LEU A 28 4.02 10.98 -2.12
CA LEU A 28 4.49 9.61 -2.22
C LEU A 28 5.21 9.36 -3.55
N CYS A 29 4.72 9.92 -4.65
CA CYS A 29 5.31 9.69 -5.97
C CYS A 29 6.55 10.53 -6.23
N GLU A 30 6.64 11.72 -5.62
CA GLU A 30 7.88 12.48 -5.54
C GLU A 30 8.97 11.70 -4.79
N GLU A 31 8.63 11.02 -3.70
CA GLU A 31 9.59 10.25 -2.88
C GLU A 31 9.95 8.88 -3.46
N PHE A 32 8.98 8.14 -4.02
CA PHE A 32 9.14 6.72 -4.38
C PHE A 32 9.10 6.43 -5.89
N GLY A 33 8.72 7.42 -6.72
CA GLY A 33 8.68 7.27 -8.18
C GLY A 33 7.46 6.49 -8.68
N ASP A 34 7.61 5.17 -8.90
CA ASP A 34 6.58 4.33 -9.56
C ASP A 34 5.38 4.07 -8.65
N CYS A 35 4.43 5.00 -8.72
CA CYS A 35 3.13 4.92 -8.06
C CYS A 35 2.01 4.49 -9.00
N MET A 36 1.05 3.77 -8.45
CA MET A 36 -0.24 3.53 -9.07
C MET A 36 -1.38 3.83 -8.10
N GLN A 37 -2.49 4.32 -8.64
CA GLN A 37 -3.72 4.55 -7.88
C GLN A 37 -4.87 3.74 -8.46
N PHE A 38 -5.75 3.27 -7.58
CA PHE A 38 -6.92 2.48 -7.91
C PHE A 38 -8.12 2.99 -7.13
N LEU A 39 -9.23 3.23 -7.83
CA LEU A 39 -10.51 3.60 -7.23
C LEU A 39 -11.32 2.35 -6.81
N SER A 40 -11.03 1.19 -7.40
CA SER A 40 -11.80 -0.04 -7.20
C SER A 40 -10.91 -1.25 -6.96
N GLN A 41 -11.40 -2.18 -6.13
CA GLN A 41 -10.74 -3.46 -5.89
C GLN A 41 -10.60 -4.31 -7.16
N SER A 42 -11.53 -4.16 -8.11
CA SER A 42 -11.51 -4.86 -9.40
C SER A 42 -10.33 -4.42 -10.26
N ASP A 43 -10.06 -3.11 -10.36
CA ASP A 43 -8.93 -2.58 -11.12
C ASP A 43 -7.61 -3.00 -10.49
N PHE A 44 -7.52 -2.91 -9.16
CA PHE A 44 -6.38 -3.40 -8.40
C PHE A 44 -6.13 -4.90 -8.65
N SER A 45 -7.18 -5.72 -8.60
CA SER A 45 -7.08 -7.17 -8.82
C SER A 45 -6.60 -7.50 -10.23
N ARG A 46 -7.07 -6.77 -11.23
CA ARG A 46 -6.64 -6.92 -12.63
C ARG A 46 -5.18 -6.52 -12.79
N PHE A 47 -4.74 -5.43 -12.17
CA PHE A 47 -3.33 -5.03 -12.15
C PHE A 47 -2.46 -6.08 -11.46
N ARG A 48 -2.84 -6.53 -10.26
CA ARG A 48 -2.15 -7.57 -9.50
C ARG A 48 -1.98 -8.84 -10.32
N GLY A 49 -3.02 -9.29 -11.01
CA GLY A 49 -2.97 -10.47 -11.88
C GLY A 49 -1.93 -10.34 -12.99
N ARG A 50 -1.71 -9.13 -13.53
CA ARG A 50 -0.67 -8.87 -14.54
C ARG A 50 0.73 -8.92 -13.95
N ILE A 51 0.93 -8.32 -12.78
CA ILE A 51 2.26 -8.28 -12.14
C ILE A 51 2.62 -9.58 -11.40
N MET A 52 1.65 -10.46 -11.13
CA MET A 52 1.88 -11.74 -10.45
C MET A 52 2.85 -12.67 -11.19
N HIS A 53 2.93 -12.55 -12.52
CA HIS A 53 3.86 -13.31 -13.36
C HIS A 53 5.21 -12.60 -13.57
N SER A 54 5.44 -11.49 -12.88
CA SER A 54 6.68 -10.73 -12.94
C SER A 54 7.41 -10.76 -11.59
N SER A 55 8.69 -10.41 -11.58
CA SER A 55 9.47 -10.21 -10.35
C SER A 55 9.04 -8.96 -9.56
N ARG A 56 8.02 -8.22 -10.02
CA ARG A 56 7.55 -7.01 -9.34
C ARG A 56 6.92 -7.33 -8.00
N ARG A 57 7.29 -6.50 -7.03
CA ARG A 57 6.79 -6.54 -5.66
C ARG A 57 5.98 -5.29 -5.39
N LEU A 58 5.04 -5.39 -4.47
CA LEU A 58 4.05 -4.36 -4.20
C LEU A 58 4.12 -3.93 -2.74
N ILE A 59 4.14 -2.62 -2.53
CA ILE A 59 3.69 -2.00 -1.29
C ILE A 59 2.31 -1.41 -1.55
N LEU A 60 1.33 -1.82 -0.76
CA LEU A 60 -0.06 -1.41 -0.96
C LEU A 60 -0.50 -0.46 0.14
N ILE A 61 -1.13 0.65 -0.22
CA ILE A 61 -1.82 1.57 0.67
C ILE A 61 -3.33 1.37 0.46
N VAL A 62 -4.09 1.22 1.54
CA VAL A 62 -5.55 1.05 1.52
C VAL A 62 -6.21 1.96 2.53
N SER A 63 -7.45 2.36 2.27
CA SER A 63 -8.30 2.92 3.32
C SER A 63 -8.79 1.82 4.27
N GLY A 64 -9.13 2.20 5.50
CA GLY A 64 -9.56 1.26 6.55
C GLY A 64 -10.62 0.24 6.12
N LYS A 65 -11.72 0.71 5.53
CA LYS A 65 -12.83 -0.16 5.08
C LYS A 65 -12.47 -1.06 3.90
N ILE A 66 -11.65 -0.58 2.97
CA ILE A 66 -11.23 -1.40 1.83
C ILE A 66 -10.21 -2.44 2.29
N GLY A 67 -9.27 -2.04 3.16
CA GLY A 67 -8.28 -2.91 3.76
C GLY A 67 -8.89 -4.08 4.51
N GLU A 68 -9.89 -3.83 5.35
CA GLU A 68 -10.56 -4.87 6.14
C GLU A 68 -11.13 -6.00 5.27
N ASN A 69 -11.68 -5.68 4.10
CA ASN A 69 -12.22 -6.67 3.17
C ASN A 69 -11.15 -7.33 2.29
N LEU A 70 -10.12 -6.58 1.89
CA LEU A 70 -9.13 -7.04 0.90
C LEU A 70 -7.96 -7.80 1.53
N VAL A 71 -7.49 -7.38 2.72
CA VAL A 71 -6.31 -7.94 3.39
C VAL A 71 -6.39 -9.47 3.58
N PRO A 72 -7.51 -10.05 4.04
CA PRO A 72 -7.62 -11.49 4.22
C PRO A 72 -7.23 -12.29 2.96
N ASP A 73 -7.57 -11.79 1.78
CA ASP A 73 -7.31 -12.47 0.49
C ASP A 73 -5.86 -12.33 0.00
N ILE A 74 -5.14 -11.30 0.46
CA ILE A 74 -3.90 -10.86 -0.18
C ILE A 74 -2.66 -10.90 0.72
N HIS A 75 -2.83 -10.93 2.04
CA HIS A 75 -1.72 -10.82 2.98
C HIS A 75 -0.67 -11.95 2.81
N GLU A 76 -1.09 -13.16 2.47
CA GLU A 76 -0.18 -14.30 2.25
C GLU A 76 0.57 -14.24 0.91
N LYS A 77 0.19 -13.34 0.00
CA LYS A 77 0.80 -13.30 -1.35
C LYS A 77 2.24 -12.81 -1.27
N SER A 78 3.15 -13.54 -1.91
CA SER A 78 4.60 -13.26 -1.88
C SER A 78 4.99 -11.97 -2.61
N ASN A 79 4.20 -11.57 -3.61
CA ASN A 79 4.41 -10.30 -4.33
C ASN A 79 3.94 -9.07 -3.54
N ILE A 80 3.34 -9.26 -2.35
CA ILE A 80 2.97 -8.17 -1.43
C ILE A 80 3.97 -8.16 -0.28
N LEU A 81 4.72 -7.06 -0.20
CA LEU A 81 5.72 -6.82 0.83
C LEU A 81 5.08 -6.31 2.11
N SER A 82 4.28 -5.25 1.97
CA SER A 82 3.66 -4.55 3.07
C SER A 82 2.32 -3.96 2.65
N ILE A 83 1.40 -3.85 3.61
CA ILE A 83 0.10 -3.22 3.45
C ILE A 83 -0.04 -2.13 4.50
N TYR A 84 -0.27 -0.90 4.05
CA TYR A 84 -0.47 0.27 4.89
C TYR A 84 -1.94 0.64 4.90
N VAL A 85 -2.57 0.59 6.07
CA VAL A 85 -3.93 1.10 6.26
C VAL A 85 -3.80 2.57 6.64
N TYR A 86 -4.00 3.46 5.66
CA TYR A 86 -3.99 4.91 5.88
C TYR A 86 -5.40 5.37 6.24
N CYS A 87 -5.60 5.82 7.48
CA CYS A 87 -6.92 6.23 7.95
C CYS A 87 -6.82 7.17 9.16
N SER A 88 -7.81 8.02 9.37
CA SER A 88 -7.87 8.89 10.55
C SER A 88 -8.29 8.16 11.84
N TRP A 89 -8.83 6.94 11.73
CA TRP A 89 -9.43 6.19 12.84
C TRP A 89 -8.63 4.91 13.12
N LYS A 90 -7.50 5.07 13.81
CA LYS A 90 -6.54 3.99 14.10
C LYS A 90 -7.15 2.82 14.87
N GLU A 91 -7.83 3.10 15.98
CA GLU A 91 -8.28 2.10 16.96
C GLU A 91 -9.19 1.04 16.32
N LYS A 92 -10.09 1.46 15.42
CA LYS A 92 -11.01 0.54 14.73
C LYS A 92 -10.31 -0.45 13.81
N HIS A 93 -9.17 -0.07 13.25
CA HIS A 93 -8.47 -0.86 12.24
C HIS A 93 -7.24 -1.58 12.81
N GLU A 94 -6.77 -1.19 13.99
CA GLU A 94 -5.75 -1.92 14.73
C GLU A 94 -6.23 -3.31 15.17
N GLU A 95 -7.47 -3.44 15.63
CA GLU A 95 -7.99 -4.71 16.15
C GLU A 95 -7.91 -5.85 15.13
N TRP A 96 -8.32 -5.61 13.88
CA TRP A 96 -8.23 -6.64 12.83
C TRP A 96 -6.84 -6.73 12.20
N SER A 97 -6.09 -5.62 12.11
CA SER A 97 -4.78 -5.63 11.45
C SER A 97 -3.70 -6.36 12.24
N GLN A 98 -3.83 -6.44 13.58
CA GLN A 98 -2.93 -7.21 14.45
C GLN A 98 -2.82 -8.70 14.06
N GLY A 99 -3.84 -9.25 13.39
CA GLY A 99 -3.81 -10.62 12.88
C GLY A 99 -2.90 -10.84 11.66
N TYR A 100 -2.36 -9.76 11.06
CA TYR A 100 -1.65 -9.81 9.79
C TYR A 100 -0.27 -9.19 9.88
N SER A 101 0.78 -10.01 9.79
CA SER A 101 2.19 -9.58 9.99
C SER A 101 2.70 -8.52 9.01
N LYS A 102 2.07 -8.40 7.84
CA LYS A 102 2.45 -7.42 6.80
C LYS A 102 1.64 -6.13 6.85
N VAL A 103 0.67 -6.02 7.76
CA VAL A 103 -0.24 -4.87 7.82
C VAL A 103 0.21 -3.89 8.89
N LYS A 104 0.26 -2.60 8.52
CA LYS A 104 0.58 -1.49 9.43
C LYS A 104 -0.49 -0.42 9.31
N VAL A 105 -1.02 0.05 10.43
CA VAL A 105 -2.01 1.15 10.46
C VAL A 105 -1.27 2.47 10.71
N VAL A 106 -1.51 3.46 9.85
CA VAL A 106 -0.89 4.77 9.92
C VAL A 106 -1.93 5.88 9.76
N THR A 107 -1.76 6.96 10.51
CA THR A 107 -2.72 8.07 10.57
C THR A 107 -2.19 9.36 9.98
N THR A 108 -0.87 9.47 9.78
CA THR A 108 -0.23 10.67 9.24
C THR A 108 0.55 10.34 7.97
N VAL A 109 0.66 11.34 7.09
CA VAL A 109 1.43 11.23 5.85
C VAL A 109 2.92 11.02 6.15
N ASP A 110 3.45 11.70 7.17
CA ASP A 110 4.87 11.59 7.51
C ASP A 110 5.21 10.19 8.05
N ASP A 111 4.33 9.60 8.87
CA ASP A 111 4.49 8.21 9.32
C ASP A 111 4.40 7.24 8.15
N LEU A 112 3.45 7.45 7.24
CA LEU A 112 3.29 6.63 6.04
C LEU A 112 4.57 6.64 5.19
N ILE A 113 5.11 7.82 4.89
CA ILE A 113 6.35 7.98 4.11
C ILE A 113 7.53 7.34 4.84
N SER A 114 7.70 7.62 6.13
CA SER A 114 8.82 7.09 6.93
C SER A 114 8.82 5.56 6.97
N ASN A 115 7.65 4.95 7.18
CA ASN A 115 7.52 3.50 7.22
C ASN A 115 7.74 2.86 5.84
N ILE A 116 7.17 3.42 4.77
CA ILE A 116 7.39 2.93 3.41
C ILE A 116 8.88 3.01 3.07
N LYS A 117 9.55 4.13 3.41
CA LYS A 117 11.00 4.31 3.19
C LYS A 117 11.83 3.26 3.91
N SER A 118 11.49 2.92 5.15
CA SER A 118 12.12 1.83 5.90
C SER A 118 11.96 0.48 5.19
N ASP A 119 10.77 0.19 4.67
CA ASP A 119 10.51 -1.04 3.94
C ASP A 119 11.28 -1.08 2.61
N TYR A 120 11.31 0.01 1.84
CA TYR A 120 12.11 0.13 0.61
C TYR A 120 13.58 -0.16 0.87
N ASN A 121 14.16 0.35 1.96
CA ASN A 121 15.55 0.10 2.34
C ASN A 121 15.78 -1.35 2.81
N SER A 122 14.79 -1.95 3.48
CA SER A 122 14.87 -3.32 3.98
C SER A 122 14.77 -4.36 2.86
N TYR A 123 13.97 -4.08 1.83
CA TYR A 123 13.75 -4.98 0.70
C TYR A 123 14.62 -4.68 -0.52
N GLY A 124 15.32 -3.53 -0.54
CA GLY A 124 16.16 -3.06 -1.64
C GLY A 124 17.64 -3.51 -1.56
N ASN A 125 18.11 -4.01 -0.41
CA ASN A 125 19.42 -4.68 -0.30
C ASN A 125 19.32 -6.12 -0.83
#